data_AF-A0A6B3F404-F1
#
_entry.id   AF-A0A6B3F404-F1
#
_cell.length_a   1.000
_cell.length_b   1.000
_cell.length_c   1.000
_cell.angle_alpha   90.00
_cell.angle_beta   90.00
_cell.angle_gamma   90.00
#
_symmetry.space_group_name_H-M   'P 1'
#
loop_
_entity.id
_entity.type
_entity.pdbx_description
1 polymer ?
#
loop_
_entity_poly.entity_id
_entity_poly.type
_entity_poly.pdbx_seq_one_letter_code
_entity_poly.pdbx_strand_id
1 'polypeptide(L)'
;EEIQYMHERRQALGGYVPTRVVRAKPLELPGDKTYATVKKGTGQQAIATTMAFVRLLKDLLRDKEIGRRFVLIAPDEYRTFGMDSFFPSAKIYNPLGQQYESVDRELLLAYKESPTGQLLHDGISEAG
;
A
#
# COMPACT_ATOMS: atom_id res chain seq x y z
N GLU A 1 -33.97 -25.01 -27.84
CA GLU A 1 -34.38 -23.91 -26.94
C GLU A 1 -33.35 -23.66 -25.81
N GLU A 2 -32.58 -24.68 -25.46
CA GLU A 2 -31.62 -24.76 -24.37
C GLU A 2 -30.40 -23.84 -24.56
N ILE A 3 -29.90 -23.73 -25.79
CA ILE A 3 -28.79 -22.84 -26.14
C ILE A 3 -29.21 -21.37 -25.98
N GLN A 4 -30.43 -21.03 -26.40
CA GLN A 4 -31.01 -19.70 -26.23
C GLN A 4 -31.11 -19.35 -24.74
N TYR A 5 -31.69 -20.25 -23.95
CA TYR A 5 -31.80 -20.12 -22.50
C TYR A 5 -30.43 -19.94 -21.83
N MET A 6 -29.43 -20.74 -22.22
CA MET A 6 -28.07 -20.63 -21.70
C MET A 6 -27.46 -19.25 -22.00
N HIS A 7 -27.57 -18.76 -23.23
CA HIS A 7 -27.07 -17.43 -23.61
C HIS A 7 -27.78 -16.30 -22.85
N GLU A 8 -29.11 -16.39 -22.69
CA GLU A 8 -29.89 -15.41 -21.92
C GLU A 8 -29.49 -15.37 -20.44
N ARG A 9 -29.30 -16.53 -19.80
CA ARG A 9 -28.83 -16.57 -18.39
C ARG A 9 -27.43 -15.96 -18.25
N ARG A 10 -26.52 -16.22 -19.19
CA ARG A 10 -25.17 -15.61 -19.18
C ARG A 10 -25.23 -14.10 -19.36
N GLN A 11 -26.04 -13.61 -20.29
CA GLN A 11 -26.21 -12.17 -20.50
C GLN A 11 -26.81 -11.48 -19.27
N ALA A 12 -27.83 -12.07 -18.64
CA ALA A 12 -28.43 -11.55 -17.39
C ALA A 12 -27.42 -11.50 -16.22
N LEU A 13 -26.40 -12.36 -16.22
CA LEU A 13 -25.34 -12.42 -15.21
C LEU A 13 -24.09 -11.60 -15.56
N GLY A 14 -24.18 -10.67 -16.51
CA GLY A 14 -23.06 -9.79 -16.87
C GLY A 14 -22.07 -10.39 -17.88
N GLY A 15 -22.47 -11.42 -18.62
CA GLY A 15 -21.69 -12.00 -19.71
C GLY A 15 -21.08 -13.36 -19.38
N TYR A 16 -20.00 -13.74 -20.08
CA TYR A 16 -19.32 -15.03 -19.91
C TYR A 16 -18.15 -14.94 -18.93
N VAL A 17 -17.90 -16.04 -18.21
CA VAL A 17 -16.79 -16.20 -17.27
C VAL A 17 -16.20 -17.61 -17.41
N PRO A 18 -14.88 -17.78 -17.25
CA PRO A 18 -13.89 -16.72 -16.98
C PRO A 18 -13.56 -15.87 -18.22
N THR A 19 -13.43 -14.56 -18.03
CA THR A 19 -12.96 -13.62 -19.06
C THR A 19 -11.87 -12.76 -18.46
N ARG A 20 -10.73 -12.62 -19.15
CA ARG A 20 -9.63 -11.74 -18.75
C ARG A 20 -9.69 -10.45 -19.54
N VAL A 21 -9.77 -9.31 -18.86
CA VAL A 21 -9.72 -7.98 -19.48
C VAL A 21 -8.49 -7.23 -19.00
N VAL A 22 -7.65 -6.79 -19.91
CA VAL A 22 -6.48 -5.94 -19.60
C VAL A 22 -6.89 -4.48 -19.78
N ARG A 23 -7.08 -3.76 -18.68
CA ARG A 23 -7.44 -2.33 -18.67
C ARG A 23 -6.29 -1.50 -18.11
N ALA A 24 -5.14 -1.51 -18.76
CA ALA A 24 -4.01 -0.67 -18.36
C ALA A 24 -4.14 0.72 -18.98
N LYS A 25 -4.09 1.77 -18.15
CA LYS A 25 -3.86 3.14 -18.60
C LYS A 25 -2.51 3.61 -18.04
N PRO A 26 -1.67 4.29 -18.83
CA PRO A 26 -0.44 4.88 -18.31
C PRO A 26 -0.75 5.80 -17.13
N LEU A 27 0.09 5.74 -16.10
CA LEU A 27 0.04 6.66 -14.97
C LEU A 27 1.02 7.79 -15.23
N GLU A 28 0.65 9.01 -14.87
CA GLU A 28 1.60 10.10 -14.77
C GLU A 28 2.54 9.80 -13.60
N LEU A 29 3.83 9.71 -13.88
CA LEU A 29 4.85 9.43 -12.88
C LEU A 29 5.42 10.76 -12.35
N PRO A 30 5.84 10.80 -11.07
CA PRO A 30 6.49 11.97 -10.53
C PRO A 30 7.78 12.29 -11.31
N GLY A 31 8.07 13.59 -11.45
CA GLY A 31 9.29 14.05 -12.09
C GLY A 31 10.55 13.87 -11.22
N ASP A 32 11.71 14.22 -11.78
CA ASP A 32 13.03 14.03 -11.15
C ASP A 32 13.18 14.63 -9.75
N LYS A 33 12.42 15.69 -9.43
CA LYS A 33 12.45 16.35 -8.12
C LYS A 33 12.16 15.38 -6.96
N THR A 34 11.23 14.45 -7.15
CA THR A 34 10.87 13.43 -6.13
C THR A 34 12.04 12.50 -5.83
N TYR A 35 12.94 12.30 -6.79
CA TYR A 35 14.10 11.40 -6.65
C TYR A 35 15.38 12.14 -6.23
N ALA A 36 15.40 13.46 -6.27
CA ALA A 36 16.60 14.27 -6.07
C ALA A 36 17.26 14.05 -4.70
N THR A 37 16.46 13.91 -3.64
CA THR A 37 16.96 13.72 -2.27
C THR A 37 17.78 12.44 -2.13
N VAL A 38 17.30 11.33 -2.71
CA VAL A 38 17.99 10.05 -2.64
C VAL A 38 19.16 10.00 -3.63
N LYS A 39 19.01 10.60 -4.83
CA LYS A 39 20.10 10.75 -5.81
C LYS A 39 21.30 11.54 -5.27
N LYS A 40 21.06 12.57 -4.44
CA LYS A 40 22.12 13.36 -3.79
C LYS A 40 22.98 12.54 -2.83
N GLY A 41 22.45 11.41 -2.34
CA GLY A 41 23.09 10.58 -1.32
C GLY A 41 23.06 11.21 0.07
N THR A 42 23.62 10.50 1.04
CA THR A 42 23.60 10.87 2.47
C THR A 42 24.85 11.60 2.95
N GLY A 43 25.72 12.02 2.03
CA GLY A 43 26.97 12.68 2.35
C GLY A 43 27.88 11.78 3.17
N GLN A 44 28.18 12.19 4.40
CA GLN A 44 29.08 11.47 5.32
C GLN A 44 28.37 10.43 6.19
N GLN A 45 27.03 10.42 6.25
CA GLN A 45 26.30 9.43 7.03
C GLN A 45 26.11 8.15 6.24
N ALA A 46 26.60 7.04 6.78
CA ALA A 46 26.24 5.71 6.30
C ALA A 46 24.77 5.43 6.63
N ILE A 47 24.01 4.98 5.64
CA ILE A 47 22.64 4.50 5.84
C ILE A 47 22.47 3.14 5.17
N ALA A 48 21.58 2.32 5.70
CA ALA A 48 21.17 1.10 5.02
C ALA A 48 20.34 1.43 3.77
N THR A 49 20.37 0.55 2.76
CA THR A 49 19.55 0.67 1.55
C THR A 49 18.05 0.67 1.88
N THR A 50 17.62 -0.06 2.91
CA THR A 50 16.25 -0.04 3.43
C THR A 50 15.85 1.35 3.90
N MET A 51 16.74 2.08 4.58
CA MET A 51 16.47 3.46 5.00
C MET A 51 16.37 4.40 3.80
N ALA A 52 17.20 4.21 2.76
CA ALA A 52 17.10 4.97 1.52
C ALA A 52 15.77 4.70 0.80
N PHE A 53 15.35 3.43 0.76
CA PHE A 53 14.08 3.00 0.19
C PHE A 53 12.88 3.63 0.91
N VAL A 54 12.82 3.55 2.23
CA VAL A 54 11.75 4.14 3.05
C VAL A 54 11.66 5.66 2.80
N ARG A 55 12.80 6.36 2.71
CA ARG A 55 12.82 7.80 2.40
C ARG A 55 12.24 8.10 1.02
N LEU A 56 12.63 7.35 -0.02
CA LEU A 56 12.07 7.51 -1.36
C LEU A 56 10.57 7.20 -1.37
N LEU A 57 10.17 6.10 -0.73
CA LEU A 57 8.79 5.65 -0.66
C LEU A 57 7.91 6.70 0.02
N LYS A 58 8.41 7.38 1.06
CA LYS A 58 7.71 8.51 1.70
C LYS A 58 7.35 9.62 0.72
N ASP A 59 8.26 9.98 -0.17
CA ASP A 59 8.02 11.02 -1.16
C ASP A 59 7.08 10.54 -2.27
N LEU A 60 7.16 9.26 -2.66
CA LEU A 60 6.23 8.64 -3.61
C LEU A 60 4.80 8.52 -3.07
N LEU A 61 4.62 8.21 -1.79
CA LEU A 61 3.31 8.13 -1.13
C LEU A 61 2.60 9.49 -1.07
N ARG A 62 3.37 10.59 -1.10
CA ARG A 62 2.85 11.96 -1.11
C ARG A 62 2.46 12.46 -2.50
N ASP A 63 2.83 11.72 -3.55
CA ASP A 63 2.44 12.06 -4.91
C ASP A 63 0.92 11.96 -5.09
N LYS A 64 0.33 12.95 -5.76
CA LYS A 64 -1.14 13.05 -5.89
C LYS A 64 -1.72 12.03 -6.87
N GLU A 65 -0.95 11.61 -7.87
CA GLU A 65 -1.41 10.72 -8.93
C GLU A 65 -1.23 9.25 -8.54
N ILE A 66 -0.06 8.92 -7.99
CA ILE A 66 0.31 7.54 -7.70
C ILE A 66 0.36 7.20 -6.20
N GLY A 67 0.41 8.17 -5.30
CA GLY A 67 0.59 7.94 -3.86
C GLY A 67 -0.46 7.00 -3.27
N ARG A 68 -1.74 7.23 -3.60
CA ARG A 68 -2.88 6.37 -3.18
C ARG A 68 -2.90 4.97 -3.79
N ARG A 69 -2.04 4.69 -4.77
CA ARG A 69 -2.00 3.40 -5.48
C ARG A 69 -0.97 2.44 -4.89
N PHE A 70 -0.06 2.94 -4.06
CA PHE A 70 0.84 2.09 -3.31
C PHE A 70 0.06 1.32 -2.25
N VAL A 71 0.38 0.04 -2.10
CA VAL A 71 -0.10 -0.80 -1.02
C VAL A 71 1.15 -1.29 -0.30
N LEU A 72 1.26 -0.94 0.97
CA LEU A 72 2.41 -1.31 1.79
C LEU A 72 2.03 -2.56 2.57
N ILE A 73 2.81 -3.62 2.41
CA ILE A 73 2.52 -4.92 3.02
C ILE A 73 3.77 -5.34 3.79
N ALA A 74 3.60 -5.69 5.07
CA ALA A 74 4.66 -6.31 5.86
C ALA A 74 4.06 -7.25 6.91
N PRO A 75 4.69 -8.40 7.15
CA PRO A 75 4.24 -9.38 8.14
C PRO A 75 4.77 -8.99 9.53
N ASP A 76 4.08 -8.08 10.23
CA ASP A 76 4.43 -7.59 11.59
C ASP A 76 5.75 -6.78 11.72
N GLU A 77 6.64 -6.86 10.73
CA GLU A 77 8.03 -6.37 10.80
C GLU A 77 8.24 -4.91 10.38
N TYR A 78 7.19 -4.08 10.41
CA TYR A 78 7.25 -2.68 9.96
C TYR A 78 8.37 -1.86 10.64
N ARG A 79 8.58 -2.07 11.94
CA ARG A 79 9.63 -1.37 12.71
C ARG A 79 11.03 -1.82 12.32
N THR A 80 11.22 -3.12 12.09
CA THR A 80 12.49 -3.70 11.66
C THR A 80 12.97 -3.06 10.36
N PHE A 81 12.02 -2.75 9.45
CA PHE A 81 12.33 -2.10 8.18
C PHE A 81 12.30 -0.57 8.23
N GLY A 82 12.04 0.05 9.38
CA GLY A 82 11.94 1.52 9.53
C GLY A 82 10.70 2.14 8.86
N MET A 83 9.68 1.32 8.60
CA MET A 83 8.40 1.73 8.01
C MET A 83 7.39 2.25 9.05
N ASP A 84 7.72 2.15 10.34
CA ASP A 84 6.96 2.75 11.44
C ASP A 84 6.76 4.26 11.29
N SER A 85 7.67 4.93 10.59
CA SER A 85 7.54 6.34 10.19
C SER A 85 6.28 6.64 9.36
N PHE A 86 5.63 5.63 8.78
CA PHE A 86 4.39 5.77 8.01
C PHE A 86 3.12 5.64 8.87
N PHE A 87 3.20 5.11 10.09
CA PHE A 87 2.00 4.89 10.92
C PHE A 87 1.12 6.13 11.11
N PRO A 88 1.67 7.34 11.37
CA PRO A 88 0.84 8.53 11.57
C PRO A 88 0.11 8.98 10.29
N SER A 89 0.74 8.81 9.12
CA SER A 89 0.22 9.33 7.85
C SER A 89 -0.60 8.31 7.07
N ALA A 90 -0.10 7.09 6.94
CA ALA A 90 -0.69 6.03 6.11
C ALA A 90 -1.70 5.18 6.89
N LYS A 91 -1.48 4.98 8.20
CA LYS A 91 -2.28 4.15 9.11
C LYS A 91 -2.38 2.68 8.67
N ILE A 92 -2.58 1.79 9.63
CA ILE A 92 -2.86 0.38 9.36
C ILE A 92 -4.31 0.25 8.91
N TYR A 93 -4.55 -0.46 7.81
CA TYR A 93 -5.88 -0.79 7.35
C TYR A 93 -6.52 -1.78 8.32
N ASN A 94 -7.63 -1.37 8.92
CA ASN A 94 -8.53 -2.25 9.65
C ASN A 94 -9.97 -1.83 9.31
N PRO A 95 -10.78 -2.68 8.67
CA PRO A 95 -12.17 -2.33 8.31
C PRO A 95 -13.03 -1.99 9.55
N LEU A 96 -12.67 -2.49 10.72
CA LEU A 96 -13.35 -2.23 11.98
C LEU A 96 -12.81 -0.98 12.72
N GLY A 97 -11.76 -0.36 12.18
CA GLY A 97 -11.02 0.71 12.83
C GLY A 97 -10.30 0.26 14.11
N GLN A 98 -9.72 1.21 14.82
CA GLN A 98 -9.00 0.93 16.06
C GLN A 98 -9.99 0.73 17.23
N GLN A 99 -10.17 -0.51 17.66
CA GLN A 99 -11.10 -0.89 18.75
C GLN A 99 -10.43 -1.05 20.12
N TYR A 100 -9.12 -0.85 20.19
CA TYR A 100 -8.33 -1.09 21.39
C TYR A 100 -7.24 -0.02 21.52
N GLU A 101 -6.77 0.16 22.74
CA GLU A 101 -5.65 1.07 22.99
C GLU A 101 -4.35 0.38 22.60
N SER A 102 -3.54 1.05 21.76
CA SER A 102 -2.34 0.42 21.23
C SER A 102 -1.30 0.21 22.34
N VAL A 103 -0.62 -0.94 22.30
CA VAL A 103 0.45 -1.27 23.25
C VAL A 103 1.61 -0.27 23.16
N ASP A 104 1.78 0.34 21.99
CA ASP A 104 2.83 1.31 21.70
C ASP A 104 2.39 2.77 21.82
N ARG A 105 1.25 3.05 22.47
CA ARG A 105 0.67 4.41 22.60
C ARG A 105 1.64 5.47 23.13
N GLU A 106 2.63 5.06 23.94
CA GLU A 106 3.62 5.95 24.55
C GLU A 106 4.80 6.25 23.61
N LEU A 107 4.89 5.54 22.47
CA LEU A 107 5.89 5.78 21.45
C LEU A 107 5.44 6.89 20.50
N LEU A 108 6.40 7.72 20.07
CA LEU A 108 6.17 8.82 19.11
C LEU A 108 5.53 8.34 17.80
N LEU A 109 5.84 7.11 17.39
CA LEU A 109 5.32 6.44 16.20
C LEU A 109 4.41 5.28 16.59
N ALA A 110 3.46 5.53 17.50
CA ALA A 110 2.42 4.56 17.82
C ALA A 110 1.59 4.21 16.57
N TYR A 111 1.28 2.94 16.38
CA TYR A 111 0.41 2.55 15.28
C TYR A 111 -1.01 3.05 15.50
N LYS A 112 -1.67 3.36 14.39
CA LYS A 112 -3.08 3.73 14.35
C LYS A 112 -3.76 2.93 13.27
N GLU A 113 -4.91 2.38 13.60
CA GLU A 113 -5.72 1.61 12.66
C GLU A 113 -6.89 2.45 12.11
N SER A 114 -7.25 2.23 10.86
CA SER A 114 -8.33 2.96 10.19
C SER A 114 -8.96 2.15 9.07
N PRO A 115 -10.28 2.29 8.83
CA PRO A 115 -10.94 1.70 7.65
C PRO A 115 -10.41 2.24 6.32
N THR A 116 -9.67 3.35 6.35
CA THR A 116 -9.02 3.95 5.18
C THR A 116 -7.50 3.94 5.29
N GLY A 117 -6.94 3.08 6.15
CA GLY A 117 -5.49 2.87 6.23
C GLY A 117 -4.93 2.28 4.94
N GLN A 118 -3.65 2.56 4.68
CA GLN A 118 -2.94 2.15 3.47
C GLN A 118 -1.90 1.04 3.72
N LEU A 119 -1.52 0.81 4.99
CA LEU A 119 -0.62 -0.27 5.40
C LEU A 119 -1.45 -1.55 5.66
N LEU A 120 -1.09 -2.67 5.03
CA LEU A 120 -1.68 -3.99 5.26
C LEU A 120 -0.81 -4.80 6.22
N HIS A 121 -1.39 -5.16 7.36
CA HIS A 121 -0.69 -5.87 8.42
C HIS A 121 -1.23 -7.30 8.51
N ASP A 122 -0.53 -8.24 7.90
CA ASP A 122 -0.99 -9.64 7.81
C ASP A 122 -0.58 -10.48 9.05
N GLY A 123 0.18 -9.89 9.97
CA GLY A 123 0.74 -10.60 11.13
C GLY A 123 1.91 -11.50 10.72
N ILE A 124 2.19 -12.56 11.47
CA ILE A 124 3.22 -13.55 11.11
C ILE A 124 2.65 -14.50 10.04
N SER A 125 2.44 -13.95 8.84
CA SER A 125 1.92 -14.67 7.67
C SER A 125 2.55 -14.10 6.39
N GLU A 126 3.67 -14.65 5.96
CA GLU A 126 4.35 -14.21 4.73
C GLU A 126 3.63 -14.69 3.47
N ALA A 127 2.83 -15.76 3.56
CA ALA A 127 2.11 -16.34 2.44
C ALA A 127 0.80 -15.59 2.10
N GLY A 128 0.29 -14.77 3.05
CA GLY A 128 -1.06 -14.20 3.00
C GLY A 128 -2.05 -15.08 3.73
#